data_AF-A0ABD6CWW8-F1
#
_entry.id   AF-A0ABD6CWW8-F1
#
_cell.length_a   1.000
_cell.length_b   1.000
_cell.length_c   1.000
_cell.angle_alpha   90.00
_cell.angle_beta   90.00
_cell.angle_gamma   90.00
#
_symmetry.space_group_name_H-M   'P 1'
#
loop_
_entity.id
_entity.type
_entity.pdbx_description
1 polymer ?
#
loop_
_entity_poly.entity_id
_entity_poly.type
_entity_poly.pdbx_seq_one_letter_code
_entity_poly.pdbx_strand_id
1 'polypeptide(L)'
;MPSIERRTFLGTLSAGVVAGFGGCSSSCPDNDRPEPTTTFGPGEAGRGFDSLPGGDWPTPRFDPANTGFAPSRRPPTDAPTLRWRTTLPAPTVDGVTADVSPPTVADGRVFFTTGAGVFALSLRDGSELWQYGDLSPVTPTSRAPAYGAALAPPVIHDDTAYVPTADGVTALRTDDGTERWLAAGVAPAGTPAVADGAVFVPAGDELVALDTAGGGRRWTTTTSGGSR
;
A
#
# COMPACT_ATOMS: atom_id res chain seq x y z
N MET A 1 -41.19 26.38 -16.54
CA MET A 1 -40.67 25.01 -16.74
C MET A 1 -40.17 24.48 -15.41
N PRO A 2 -40.90 23.56 -14.78
CA PRO A 2 -40.24 22.53 -13.99
C PRO A 2 -40.87 21.16 -14.25
N SER A 3 -40.09 20.19 -14.72
CA SER A 3 -40.52 18.79 -14.86
C SER A 3 -39.68 17.91 -13.92
N ILE A 4 -40.22 17.68 -12.73
CA ILE A 4 -39.93 16.48 -11.94
C ILE A 4 -41.15 15.59 -12.12
N GLU A 5 -41.05 14.55 -12.96
CA GLU A 5 -42.03 13.48 -12.98
C GLU A 5 -41.42 12.21 -12.41
N ARG A 6 -42.04 11.77 -11.32
CA ARG A 6 -41.74 10.57 -10.56
C ARG A 6 -43.06 9.84 -10.43
N ARG A 7 -43.32 8.82 -11.26
CA ARG A 7 -44.01 7.55 -10.91
C ARG A 7 -44.51 6.73 -12.11
N THR A 8 -44.06 5.47 -12.11
CA THR A 8 -44.85 4.24 -12.37
C THR A 8 -45.08 3.79 -13.82
N PHE A 9 -44.50 2.64 -14.17
CA PHE A 9 -45.30 1.46 -14.58
C PHE A 9 -44.53 0.14 -14.38
N LEU A 10 -45.14 -0.78 -13.63
CA LEU A 10 -44.76 -2.18 -13.49
C LEU A 10 -45.46 -3.00 -14.59
N GLY A 11 -44.74 -3.93 -15.21
CA GLY A 11 -45.29 -4.98 -16.08
C GLY A 11 -44.53 -6.30 -15.87
N THR A 12 -45.09 -7.18 -15.05
CA THR A 12 -44.84 -8.64 -14.95
C THR A 12 -45.42 -9.36 -16.18
N LEU A 13 -45.02 -10.54 -16.69
CA LEU A 13 -43.95 -11.54 -16.48
C LEU A 13 -44.11 -12.53 -17.66
N SER A 14 -43.05 -13.02 -18.31
CA SER A 14 -43.06 -14.39 -18.87
C SER A 14 -41.65 -14.93 -19.12
N ALA A 15 -41.50 -16.20 -18.76
CA ALA A 15 -40.30 -16.99 -18.53
C ALA A 15 -39.31 -17.09 -19.71
N GLY A 16 -38.03 -17.03 -19.35
CA GLY A 16 -36.89 -17.49 -20.16
C GLY A 16 -35.63 -17.45 -19.30
N VAL A 17 -35.35 -18.52 -18.56
CA VAL A 17 -34.07 -18.68 -17.86
C VAL A 17 -33.01 -18.99 -18.91
N VAL A 18 -32.30 -17.97 -19.37
CA VAL A 18 -30.94 -18.14 -19.87
C VAL A 18 -30.03 -17.69 -18.74
N ALA A 19 -29.39 -18.65 -18.08
CA ALA A 19 -28.27 -18.37 -17.20
C ALA A 19 -27.11 -17.84 -18.06
N GLY A 20 -27.15 -16.55 -18.37
CA GLY A 20 -26.01 -15.83 -18.88
C GLY A 20 -25.03 -15.72 -17.73
N PHE A 21 -23.94 -16.50 -17.77
CA PHE A 21 -22.73 -16.13 -17.06
C PHE A 21 -22.29 -14.78 -17.62
N GLY A 22 -22.76 -13.70 -17.02
CA GLY A 22 -22.20 -12.37 -17.18
C GLY A 22 -20.82 -12.35 -16.52
N GLY A 23 -19.88 -13.12 -17.09
CA GLY A 23 -18.47 -12.83 -16.89
C GLY A 23 -18.27 -11.40 -17.33
N CYS A 24 -17.68 -10.58 -16.46
CA CYS A 24 -17.29 -9.23 -16.81
C CYS A 24 -16.43 -9.32 -18.07
N SER A 25 -16.99 -9.02 -19.24
CA SER A 25 -16.22 -8.77 -20.44
C SER A 25 -15.35 -7.56 -20.10
N SER A 26 -14.06 -7.80 -20.02
CA SER A 26 -12.99 -6.89 -19.57
C SER A 26 -12.76 -5.72 -20.53
N SER A 27 -13.83 -5.08 -21.00
CA SER A 27 -13.80 -3.82 -21.71
C SER A 27 -14.57 -2.80 -20.89
N CYS A 28 -13.92 -2.25 -19.85
CA CYS A 28 -14.34 -0.94 -19.37
C CYS A 28 -14.09 0.04 -20.52
N PRO A 29 -15.13 0.65 -21.13
CA PRO A 29 -14.94 1.60 -22.23
C PRO A 29 -14.24 2.90 -21.75
N ASP A 30 -14.27 3.14 -20.44
CA ASP A 30 -13.71 4.32 -19.82
C ASP A 30 -12.25 4.05 -19.45
N ASN A 31 -11.36 4.33 -20.39
CA ASN A 31 -9.92 4.49 -20.13
C ASN A 31 -9.61 5.84 -19.48
N ASP A 32 -10.63 6.66 -19.23
CA ASP A 32 -10.51 7.95 -18.58
C ASP A 32 -10.23 7.75 -17.09
N ARG A 33 -9.19 8.43 -16.59
CA ARG A 33 -8.90 8.47 -15.15
C ARG A 33 -10.14 9.04 -14.46
N PRO A 34 -10.71 8.35 -13.46
CA PRO A 34 -11.91 8.85 -12.79
C PRO A 34 -11.65 10.22 -12.17
N GLU A 35 -12.51 11.18 -12.49
CA GLU A 35 -12.48 12.51 -11.88
C GLU A 35 -12.80 12.38 -10.37
N PRO A 36 -11.94 12.89 -9.48
CA PRO A 36 -12.18 12.81 -8.04
C PRO A 36 -13.42 13.63 -7.67
N THR A 37 -14.34 13.04 -6.91
CA THR A 37 -15.54 13.72 -6.40
C THR A 37 -15.24 14.82 -5.38
N THR A 38 -14.02 14.82 -4.81
CA THR A 38 -13.57 15.79 -3.81
C THR A 38 -12.07 16.00 -3.95
N THR A 39 -11.64 17.25 -4.04
CA THR A 39 -10.23 17.65 -4.02
C THR A 39 -9.98 18.58 -2.85
N PHE A 40 -8.91 18.34 -2.10
CA PHE A 40 -8.48 19.22 -1.02
C PHE A 40 -7.32 20.08 -1.50
N GLY A 41 -7.52 21.40 -1.51
CA GLY A 41 -6.47 22.35 -1.84
C GLY A 41 -5.35 22.39 -0.77
N PRO A 42 -4.30 23.22 -0.97
CA PRO A 42 -3.21 23.40 -0.01
C PRO A 42 -3.62 24.09 1.31
N GLY A 43 -4.90 24.45 1.49
CA GLY A 43 -5.42 25.12 2.69
C GLY A 43 -5.40 24.31 4.00
N GLU A 44 -5.91 24.93 5.06
CA GLU A 44 -5.78 24.46 6.45
C GLU A 44 -6.43 23.10 6.69
N ALA A 45 -5.62 22.12 7.09
CA ALA A 45 -6.10 20.85 7.61
C ALA A 45 -6.64 21.04 9.04
N GLY A 46 -7.47 20.10 9.51
CA GLY A 46 -7.83 20.02 10.91
C GLY A 46 -6.62 19.71 11.82
N ARG A 47 -6.92 19.53 13.12
CA ARG A 47 -5.93 19.19 14.16
C ARG A 47 -5.69 17.68 14.30
N GLY A 48 -6.18 16.88 13.34
CA GLY A 48 -6.19 15.42 13.41
C GLY A 48 -7.45 14.82 14.03
N PHE A 49 -7.29 13.64 14.63
CA PHE A 49 -8.32 12.87 15.32
C PHE A 49 -8.26 13.07 16.85
N ASP A 50 -9.42 13.21 17.49
CA ASP A 50 -9.52 13.34 18.95
C ASP A 50 -9.05 12.06 19.67
N SER A 51 -9.31 10.91 19.06
CA SER A 51 -8.83 9.58 19.46
C SER A 51 -8.28 8.85 18.23
N LEU A 52 -7.33 7.93 18.43
CA LEU A 52 -6.80 7.14 17.32
C LEU A 52 -7.95 6.43 16.58
N PRO A 53 -8.06 6.60 15.25
CA PRO A 53 -9.01 5.83 14.48
C PRO A 53 -8.58 4.37 14.53
N GLY A 54 -9.53 3.46 14.78
CA GLY A 54 -9.21 2.05 14.88
C GLY A 54 -8.80 1.46 13.53
N GLY A 55 -8.03 0.37 13.59
CA GLY A 55 -7.72 -0.63 12.56
C GLY A 55 -6.59 -0.27 11.60
N ASP A 56 -6.08 -1.32 10.95
CA ASP A 56 -4.81 -1.27 10.25
C ASP A 56 -4.94 -1.63 8.76
N TRP A 57 -3.85 -1.37 8.04
CA TRP A 57 -3.56 -1.81 6.69
C TRP A 57 -2.05 -2.10 6.60
N PRO A 58 -1.59 -3.22 7.20
CA PRO A 58 -0.18 -3.44 7.51
C PRO A 58 0.67 -3.87 6.32
N THR A 59 0.04 -4.31 5.22
CA THR A 59 0.73 -4.75 4.01
C THR A 59 -0.02 -4.27 2.77
N PRO A 60 0.63 -4.19 1.59
CA PRO A 60 -0.11 -4.13 0.34
C PRO A 60 -1.14 -5.23 0.28
N ARG A 61 -2.33 -4.91 -0.25
CA ARG A 61 -3.46 -5.83 -0.32
C ARG A 61 -3.91 -6.40 1.04
N PHE A 62 -3.66 -5.66 2.14
CA PHE A 62 -4.17 -5.88 3.50
C PHE A 62 -3.62 -7.10 4.25
N ASP A 63 -3.57 -8.28 3.62
CA ASP A 63 -3.20 -9.54 4.26
C ASP A 63 -2.28 -10.41 3.36
N PRO A 64 -1.65 -11.47 3.90
CA PRO A 64 -0.83 -12.40 3.12
C PRO A 64 -1.60 -13.15 2.00
N ALA A 65 -2.94 -13.19 2.08
CA ALA A 65 -3.79 -13.75 1.03
C ALA A 65 -4.08 -12.74 -0.11
N ASN A 66 -3.53 -11.52 -0.01
CA ASN A 66 -3.69 -10.43 -0.96
C ASN A 66 -5.15 -10.04 -1.24
N THR A 67 -6.04 -10.12 -0.24
CA THR A 67 -7.47 -9.87 -0.45
C THR A 67 -7.79 -8.43 -0.84
N GLY A 68 -6.96 -7.47 -0.42
CA GLY A 68 -7.24 -6.04 -0.57
C GLY A 68 -8.51 -5.61 0.15
N PHE A 69 -8.93 -6.34 1.18
CA PHE A 69 -10.21 -6.16 1.84
C PHE A 69 -10.04 -6.15 3.35
N ALA A 70 -10.49 -5.07 4.00
CA ALA A 70 -10.55 -4.96 5.45
C ALA A 70 -11.93 -5.44 5.97
N PRO A 71 -12.05 -6.68 6.49
CA PRO A 71 -13.35 -7.35 6.70
C PRO A 71 -14.22 -6.73 7.78
N SER A 72 -13.62 -6.00 8.72
CA SER A 72 -14.32 -5.35 9.84
C SER A 72 -14.74 -3.91 9.56
N ARG A 73 -14.61 -3.43 8.31
CA ARG A 73 -14.86 -2.02 7.98
C ARG A 73 -16.00 -1.84 7.01
N ARG A 74 -16.86 -0.87 7.36
CA ARG A 74 -17.81 -0.29 6.41
C ARG A 74 -17.12 0.90 5.74
N PRO A 75 -17.24 1.03 4.41
CA PRO A 75 -16.81 2.26 3.74
C PRO A 75 -17.47 3.48 4.40
N PRO A 76 -16.75 4.59 4.59
CA PRO A 76 -17.35 5.83 5.03
C PRO A 76 -18.48 6.22 4.08
N THR A 77 -19.65 6.57 4.63
CA THR A 77 -20.79 7.07 3.84
C THR A 77 -20.81 8.59 3.78
N ASP A 78 -20.16 9.25 4.74
CA ASP A 78 -20.03 10.70 4.77
C ASP A 78 -18.93 11.17 3.82
N ALA A 79 -19.08 12.41 3.33
CA ALA A 79 -18.04 13.04 2.52
C ALA A 79 -16.72 13.11 3.32
N PRO A 80 -15.58 12.77 2.69
CA PRO A 80 -14.30 12.83 3.38
C PRO A 80 -13.98 14.28 3.81
N THR A 81 -13.27 14.41 4.92
CA THR A 81 -12.77 15.71 5.43
C THR A 81 -11.27 15.62 5.66
N LEU A 82 -10.54 16.70 5.36
CA LEU A 82 -9.09 16.77 5.59
C LEU A 82 -8.81 16.89 7.10
N ARG A 83 -8.37 15.80 7.72
CA ARG A 83 -8.12 15.74 9.17
C ARG A 83 -6.77 16.32 9.58
N TRP A 84 -5.72 15.97 8.86
CA TRP A 84 -4.37 16.50 9.06
C TRP A 84 -3.63 16.47 7.72
N ARG A 85 -2.55 17.24 7.64
CA ARG A 85 -1.61 17.22 6.53
C ARG A 85 -0.21 17.47 7.05
N THR A 86 0.77 16.81 6.43
CA THR A 86 2.17 16.98 6.78
C THR A 86 2.96 17.24 5.52
N THR A 87 3.80 18.27 5.55
CA THR A 87 4.77 18.55 4.50
C THR A 87 6.12 18.07 4.99
N LEU A 88 6.68 17.07 4.29
CA LEU A 88 7.98 16.52 4.62
C LEU A 88 9.03 17.04 3.65
N PRO A 89 10.30 17.14 4.09
CA PRO A 89 11.41 17.39 3.19
C PRO A 89 11.56 16.16 2.27
N ALA A 90 11.04 16.24 1.06
CA ALA A 90 11.30 15.23 0.04
C ALA A 90 12.62 15.58 -0.67
N PRO A 91 13.56 14.64 -0.87
CA PRO A 91 14.72 14.90 -1.69
C PRO A 91 14.24 15.09 -3.13
N THR A 92 14.68 16.19 -3.75
CA THR A 92 14.51 16.37 -5.19
C THR A 92 15.48 15.44 -5.90
N VAL A 93 15.00 14.34 -6.47
CA VAL A 93 15.80 13.47 -7.34
C VAL A 93 15.50 13.85 -8.78
N ASP A 94 16.49 14.43 -9.48
CA ASP A 94 16.48 14.73 -10.93
C ASP A 94 15.19 15.36 -11.50
N GLY A 95 14.55 16.26 -10.74
CA GLY A 95 13.35 16.98 -11.20
C GLY A 95 12.09 16.12 -11.29
N VAL A 96 12.12 14.88 -10.80
CA VAL A 96 10.94 14.01 -10.66
C VAL A 96 10.35 14.23 -9.27
N THR A 97 9.05 14.55 -9.22
CA THR A 97 8.30 14.65 -7.96
C THR A 97 8.47 13.36 -7.18
N ALA A 98 8.90 13.45 -5.92
CA ALA A 98 9.32 12.32 -5.09
C ALA A 98 8.48 11.06 -5.29
N ASP A 99 9.14 9.96 -5.70
CA ASP A 99 8.55 8.63 -5.69
C ASP A 99 8.27 8.27 -4.24
N VAL A 100 7.04 8.46 -3.80
CA VAL A 100 6.57 8.02 -2.47
C VAL A 100 5.83 6.71 -2.65
N SER A 101 6.08 5.74 -1.76
CA SER A 101 5.28 4.51 -1.78
C SER A 101 3.82 4.79 -1.41
N PRO A 102 2.89 3.88 -1.76
CA PRO A 102 1.64 3.80 -1.02
C PRO A 102 1.89 3.77 0.51
N PRO A 103 1.04 4.39 1.33
CA PRO A 103 1.21 4.33 2.77
C PRO A 103 0.77 2.98 3.33
N THR A 104 1.47 2.54 4.37
CA THR A 104 1.10 1.40 5.22
C THR A 104 0.63 1.95 6.56
N VAL A 105 -0.48 1.44 7.10
CA VAL A 105 -1.03 1.90 8.39
C VAL A 105 -1.00 0.76 9.37
N ALA A 106 -0.34 0.92 10.51
CA ALA A 106 -0.30 -0.09 11.57
C ALA A 106 0.04 0.56 12.91
N ASP A 107 -0.48 0.02 14.00
CA ASP A 107 -0.12 0.40 15.37
C ASP A 107 -0.25 1.91 15.64
N GLY A 108 -1.29 2.53 15.07
CA GLY A 108 -1.55 3.97 15.19
C GLY A 108 -0.55 4.86 14.44
N ARG A 109 0.17 4.32 13.45
CA ARG A 109 1.17 5.01 12.66
C ARG A 109 0.92 4.86 11.15
N VAL A 110 1.46 5.80 10.37
CA VAL A 110 1.48 5.78 8.91
C VAL A 110 2.93 5.69 8.47
N PHE A 111 3.29 4.61 7.77
CA PHE A 111 4.62 4.35 7.25
C PHE A 111 4.65 4.49 5.73
N PHE A 112 5.72 5.06 5.19
CA PHE A 112 5.96 5.09 3.75
C PHE A 112 7.44 5.29 3.46
N THR A 113 7.86 4.92 2.26
CA THR A 113 9.21 5.16 1.74
C THR A 113 9.19 6.34 0.79
N THR A 114 10.31 7.07 0.79
CA THR A 114 10.65 8.13 -0.15
C THR A 114 12.09 7.90 -0.62
N GLY A 115 12.57 8.72 -1.56
CA GLY A 115 14.00 8.74 -1.91
C GLY A 115 14.94 9.10 -0.74
N ALA A 116 14.43 9.65 0.37
CA ALA A 116 15.23 9.97 1.56
C ALA A 116 15.23 8.84 2.60
N GLY A 117 14.53 7.74 2.35
CA GLY A 117 14.38 6.63 3.30
C GLY A 117 12.94 6.48 3.80
N VAL A 118 12.79 6.00 5.03
CA VAL A 118 11.49 5.60 5.60
C VAL A 118 11.03 6.62 6.62
N PHE A 119 9.76 6.98 6.57
CA PHE A 119 9.11 7.85 7.55
C PHE A 119 8.01 7.10 8.29
N ALA A 120 7.85 7.43 9.57
CA ALA A 120 6.66 7.10 10.34
C ALA A 120 6.01 8.36 10.88
N LEU A 121 4.73 8.54 10.55
CA LEU A 121 3.90 9.61 11.07
C LEU A 121 2.89 9.04 12.08
N SER A 122 2.49 9.88 13.02
CA SER A 122 1.34 9.64 13.89
C SER A 122 0.06 9.59 13.04
N LEU A 123 -0.70 8.50 13.12
CA LEU A 123 -2.02 8.41 12.45
C LEU A 123 -3.00 9.45 13.01
N ARG A 124 -2.79 9.89 14.24
CA ARG A 124 -3.66 10.83 14.94
C ARG A 124 -3.66 12.20 14.28
N ASP A 125 -2.49 12.75 14.00
CA ASP A 125 -2.33 14.18 13.66
C ASP A 125 -1.27 14.43 12.58
N GLY A 126 -0.65 13.37 12.04
CA GLY A 126 0.34 13.47 10.98
C GLY A 126 1.71 13.93 11.46
N SER A 127 1.93 14.14 12.77
CA SER A 127 3.25 14.52 13.25
C SER A 127 4.29 13.45 12.93
N GLU A 128 5.47 13.84 12.48
CA GLU A 128 6.59 12.90 12.33
C GLU A 128 6.98 12.32 13.68
N LEU A 129 7.01 10.99 13.75
CA LEU A 129 7.45 10.26 14.94
C LEU A 129 8.93 9.92 14.83
N TRP A 130 9.33 9.40 13.68
CA TRP A 130 10.72 9.10 13.37
C TRP A 130 10.92 9.04 11.85
N GLN A 131 12.19 9.17 11.45
CA GLN A 131 12.68 8.90 10.11
C GLN A 131 13.91 8.01 10.20
N TYR A 132 14.06 7.11 9.24
CA TYR A 132 15.27 6.33 9.03
C TYR A 132 15.84 6.69 7.65
N GLY A 133 16.90 7.49 7.67
CA GLY A 133 17.62 7.93 6.48
C GLY A 133 18.54 6.86 5.91
N ASP A 134 19.25 7.20 4.83
CA ASP A 134 20.30 6.37 4.21
C ASP A 134 19.84 4.99 3.72
N LEU A 135 18.57 4.87 3.36
CA LEU A 135 18.05 3.71 2.63
C LEU A 135 17.86 4.07 1.17
N SER A 136 18.06 3.07 0.30
CA SER A 136 17.67 3.12 -1.11
C SER A 136 16.52 2.14 -1.34
N PRO A 137 15.25 2.52 -1.08
CA PRO A 137 14.11 1.62 -1.26
C PRO A 137 14.00 1.17 -2.71
N VAL A 138 13.58 -0.08 -2.92
CA VAL A 138 13.42 -0.60 -4.28
C VAL A 138 12.16 -0.08 -4.95
N THR A 139 12.24 0.11 -6.26
CA THR A 139 11.08 0.38 -7.11
C THR A 139 10.70 -0.93 -7.79
N PRO A 140 9.58 -1.59 -7.40
CA PRO A 140 9.14 -2.82 -8.04
C PRO A 140 8.90 -2.57 -9.53
N THR A 141 9.32 -3.53 -10.36
CA THR A 141 9.03 -3.46 -11.79
C THR A 141 7.54 -3.71 -12.02
N SER A 142 6.76 -2.64 -12.21
CA SER A 142 5.34 -2.77 -12.54
C SER A 142 5.19 -3.32 -13.97
N ARG A 143 4.52 -4.46 -14.12
CA ARG A 143 4.05 -4.95 -15.43
C ARG A 143 2.84 -4.15 -15.96
N ALA A 144 2.28 -3.24 -15.17
CA ALA A 144 1.18 -2.37 -15.53
C ALA A 144 1.66 -0.90 -15.57
N PRO A 145 2.12 -0.39 -16.72
CA PRO A 145 2.67 0.97 -16.84
C PRO A 145 1.67 2.09 -16.53
N ALA A 146 0.36 1.77 -16.45
CA ALA A 146 -0.71 2.74 -16.23
C ALA A 146 -0.68 3.46 -14.87
N TYR A 147 0.04 2.94 -13.87
CA TYR A 147 0.08 3.51 -12.52
C TYR A 147 1.42 4.17 -12.14
N GLY A 148 2.36 4.27 -13.08
CA GLY A 148 3.70 4.78 -12.81
C GLY A 148 4.53 3.83 -11.93
N ALA A 149 5.84 4.09 -11.85
CA ALA A 149 6.72 3.40 -10.92
C ALA A 149 6.57 4.05 -9.54
N ALA A 150 6.40 3.27 -8.48
CA ALA A 150 6.33 3.75 -7.11
C ALA A 150 7.28 2.93 -6.24
N LEU A 151 7.84 3.54 -5.20
CA LEU A 151 8.67 2.80 -4.24
C LEU A 151 7.86 1.70 -3.57
N ALA A 152 8.53 0.60 -3.24
CA ALA A 152 7.95 -0.45 -2.43
C ALA A 152 7.62 0.09 -1.03
N PRO A 153 6.37 -0.07 -0.55
CA PRO A 153 6.02 0.33 0.80
C PRO A 153 6.63 -0.62 1.84
N PRO A 154 6.85 -0.14 3.08
CA PRO A 154 7.17 -1.01 4.21
C PRO A 154 6.04 -2.01 4.47
N VAL A 155 6.42 -3.23 4.88
CA VAL A 155 5.50 -4.27 5.33
C VAL A 155 5.60 -4.36 6.84
N ILE A 156 4.49 -4.21 7.55
CA ILE A 156 4.46 -4.23 9.02
C ILE A 156 3.98 -5.59 9.52
N HIS A 157 4.74 -6.20 10.44
CA HIS A 157 4.34 -7.41 11.15
C HIS A 157 5.10 -7.51 12.49
N ASP A 158 4.39 -7.78 13.59
CA ASP A 158 4.93 -7.91 14.96
C ASP A 158 5.95 -6.80 15.33
N ASP A 159 5.47 -5.55 15.37
CA ASP A 159 6.26 -4.36 15.72
C ASP A 159 7.52 -4.13 14.85
N THR A 160 7.55 -4.74 13.65
CA THR A 160 8.67 -4.66 12.71
C THR A 160 8.21 -4.15 11.37
N ALA A 161 8.90 -3.14 10.85
CA ALA A 161 8.78 -2.68 9.48
C ALA A 161 9.87 -3.34 8.63
N TYR A 162 9.47 -4.15 7.65
CA TYR A 162 10.36 -4.76 6.66
C TYR A 162 10.40 -3.89 5.42
N VAL A 163 11.57 -3.35 5.13
CA VAL A 163 11.80 -2.38 4.06
C VAL A 163 12.71 -3.02 3.02
N PRO A 164 12.22 -3.30 1.80
CA PRO A 164 13.07 -3.80 0.72
C PRO A 164 13.90 -2.64 0.14
N THR A 165 15.22 -2.79 0.16
CA THR A 165 16.19 -1.79 -0.29
C THR A 165 17.18 -2.40 -1.29
N ALA A 166 17.98 -1.56 -1.95
CA ALA A 166 19.03 -2.00 -2.86
C ALA A 166 20.09 -2.87 -2.15
N ASP A 167 20.30 -2.69 -0.85
CA ASP A 167 21.30 -3.41 -0.05
C ASP A 167 20.77 -4.72 0.57
N GLY A 168 19.45 -4.93 0.56
CA GLY A 168 18.81 -6.09 1.16
C GLY A 168 17.41 -5.82 1.68
N VAL A 169 17.03 -6.52 2.76
CA VAL A 169 15.84 -6.18 3.54
C VAL A 169 16.28 -5.62 4.88
N THR A 170 15.93 -4.37 5.15
CA THR A 170 16.15 -3.72 6.45
C THR A 170 14.91 -3.92 7.31
N ALA A 171 15.08 -4.45 8.51
CA ALA A 171 14.03 -4.55 9.52
C ALA A 171 14.19 -3.44 10.56
N LEU A 172 13.18 -2.59 10.71
CA LEU A 172 13.16 -1.47 11.66
C LEU A 172 12.12 -1.73 12.75
N ARG A 173 12.33 -1.26 13.97
CA ARG A 173 11.26 -1.22 14.98
C ARG A 173 10.21 -0.18 14.59
N THR A 174 8.93 -0.50 14.75
CA THR A 174 7.83 0.42 14.42
C THR A 174 7.72 1.59 15.40
N ASP A 175 8.22 1.44 16.63
CA ASP A 175 8.09 2.42 17.71
C ASP A 175 9.05 3.59 17.58
N ASP A 176 10.32 3.33 17.28
CA ASP A 176 11.40 4.33 17.24
C ASP A 176 12.21 4.36 15.93
N GLY A 177 11.94 3.45 15.00
CA GLY A 177 12.63 3.37 13.72
C GLY A 177 14.03 2.77 13.80
N THR A 178 14.49 2.29 14.95
CA THR A 178 15.83 1.70 15.10
C THR A 178 15.95 0.39 14.31
N GLU A 179 17.11 0.17 13.70
CA GLU A 179 17.38 -1.07 12.97
C GLU A 179 17.41 -2.27 13.93
N ARG A 180 16.62 -3.30 13.63
CA ARG A 180 16.70 -4.63 14.25
C ARG A 180 17.77 -5.46 13.57
N TRP A 181 17.77 -5.48 12.24
CA TRP A 181 18.74 -6.20 11.41
C TRP A 181 18.69 -5.76 9.95
N LEU A 182 19.75 -6.06 9.20
CA LEU A 182 19.83 -6.00 7.74
C LEU A 182 20.17 -7.39 7.18
N ALA A 183 19.30 -7.90 6.30
CA ALA A 183 19.57 -9.11 5.52
C ALA A 183 20.29 -8.75 4.21
N ALA A 184 21.60 -8.52 4.31
CA ALA A 184 22.45 -8.18 3.16
C ALA A 184 22.59 -9.34 2.17
N GLY A 185 22.92 -9.02 0.90
CA GLY A 185 23.14 -10.03 -0.15
C GLY A 185 21.87 -10.69 -0.67
N VAL A 186 20.72 -10.07 -0.43
CA VAL A 186 19.46 -10.29 -1.15
C VAL A 186 19.24 -9.06 -2.02
N ALA A 187 18.77 -9.24 -3.26
CA ALA A 187 18.43 -8.13 -4.15
C ALA A 187 16.90 -8.13 -4.36
N PRO A 188 16.11 -7.49 -3.48
CA PRO A 188 14.66 -7.46 -3.63
C PRO A 188 14.25 -6.84 -4.96
N ALA A 189 13.36 -7.52 -5.67
CA ALA A 189 12.76 -7.05 -6.92
C ALA A 189 11.31 -6.54 -6.74
N GLY A 190 10.79 -6.57 -5.50
CA GLY A 190 9.42 -6.20 -5.18
C GLY A 190 9.18 -6.13 -3.67
N THR A 191 7.93 -5.86 -3.31
CA THR A 191 7.49 -5.83 -1.90
C THR A 191 7.45 -7.25 -1.31
N PRO A 192 8.06 -7.49 -0.14
CA PRO A 192 8.02 -8.81 0.49
C PRO A 192 6.62 -9.16 1.03
N ALA A 193 6.41 -10.43 1.34
CA ALA A 193 5.28 -10.90 2.14
C ALA A 193 5.79 -11.49 3.46
N VAL A 194 5.07 -11.29 4.56
CA VAL A 194 5.45 -11.83 5.88
C VAL A 194 4.36 -12.77 6.36
N ALA A 195 4.73 -14.00 6.66
CA ALA A 195 3.85 -15.02 7.23
C ALA A 195 4.70 -16.12 7.87
N ASP A 196 4.13 -16.85 8.83
CA ASP A 196 4.74 -18.04 9.44
C ASP A 196 6.19 -17.82 9.94
N GLY A 197 6.43 -16.63 10.51
CA GLY A 197 7.73 -16.22 11.03
C GLY A 197 8.81 -16.03 9.96
N ALA A 198 8.44 -15.89 8.68
CA ALA A 198 9.37 -15.66 7.59
C ALA A 198 9.00 -14.41 6.77
N VAL A 199 10.03 -13.74 6.25
CA VAL A 199 9.92 -12.69 5.23
C VAL A 199 10.24 -13.32 3.88
N PHE A 200 9.25 -13.40 3.01
CA PHE A 200 9.38 -13.92 1.65
C PHE A 200 9.68 -12.77 0.69
N VAL A 201 10.88 -12.79 0.12
CA VAL A 201 11.43 -11.71 -0.70
C VAL A 201 11.55 -12.18 -2.15
N PRO A 202 10.79 -11.59 -3.09
CA PRO A 202 11.05 -11.81 -4.51
C PRO A 202 12.39 -11.15 -4.89
N ALA A 203 13.30 -11.91 -5.50
CA ALA A 203 14.66 -11.46 -5.83
C ALA A 203 15.05 -11.93 -7.24
N GLY A 204 14.57 -11.23 -8.27
CA GLY A 204 14.76 -11.63 -9.67
C GLY A 204 14.02 -12.94 -9.98
N ASP A 205 14.77 -13.96 -10.41
CA ASP A 205 14.27 -15.31 -10.67
C ASP A 205 14.29 -16.21 -9.41
N GLU A 206 14.51 -15.64 -8.24
CA GLU A 206 14.53 -16.35 -6.97
C GLU A 206 13.44 -15.85 -6.01
N LEU A 207 13.01 -16.75 -5.14
CA LEU A 207 12.29 -16.44 -3.92
C LEU A 207 13.18 -16.79 -2.73
N VAL A 208 13.42 -15.81 -1.87
CA VAL A 208 14.24 -15.97 -0.66
C VAL A 208 13.33 -15.90 0.56
N ALA A 209 13.46 -16.85 1.49
CA ALA A 209 12.82 -16.75 2.79
C ALA A 209 13.86 -16.38 3.86
N LEU A 210 13.58 -15.30 4.59
CA LEU A 210 14.38 -14.81 5.71
C LEU A 210 13.63 -15.03 7.01
N ASP A 211 14.37 -15.28 8.08
CA ASP A 211 13.84 -15.36 9.43
C ASP A 211 13.44 -13.97 9.96
N THR A 212 12.26 -13.82 10.55
CA THR A 212 11.80 -12.52 11.07
C THR A 212 12.61 -12.02 12.28
N ALA A 213 13.20 -12.91 13.08
CA ALA A 213 13.91 -12.52 14.29
C ALA A 213 15.30 -11.93 14.03
N GLY A 214 16.01 -12.42 13.01
CA GLY A 214 17.39 -12.00 12.75
C GLY A 214 17.75 -11.78 11.28
N GLY A 215 16.81 -11.91 10.34
CA GLY A 215 17.08 -11.73 8.91
C GLY A 215 17.89 -12.87 8.28
N GLY A 216 18.18 -13.93 9.02
CA GLY A 216 18.93 -15.09 8.54
C GLY A 216 18.18 -15.82 7.42
N ARG A 217 18.87 -16.14 6.33
CA ARG A 217 18.28 -16.88 5.20
C ARG A 217 17.89 -18.29 5.64
N ARG A 218 16.59 -18.60 5.59
CA ARG A 218 16.04 -19.94 5.85
C ARG A 218 16.19 -20.84 4.62
N TRP A 219 15.87 -20.31 3.44
CA TRP A 219 16.04 -21.00 2.16
C TRP A 219 16.00 -20.02 0.98
N THR A 220 16.45 -20.51 -0.17
CA THR A 220 16.24 -19.88 -1.48
C THR A 220 15.72 -20.94 -2.44
N THR A 221 14.78 -20.56 -3.30
CA THR A 221 14.37 -21.38 -4.44
C THR A 221 14.37 -20.55 -5.71
N THR A 222 14.78 -21.15 -6.82
CA THR A 222 14.61 -20.53 -8.14
C THR A 222 13.16 -20.68 -8.55
N THR A 223 12.50 -19.58 -8.89
CA THR A 223 11.22 -19.60 -9.59
C THR A 223 11.53 -19.83 -11.06
N SER A 224 11.32 -21.04 -11.55
CA SER A 224 11.44 -21.29 -12.99
C SER A 224 10.48 -20.36 -13.71
N GLY A 225 11.00 -19.33 -14.37
CA GLY A 225 10.25 -18.52 -15.32
C GLY A 225 9.82 -19.45 -16.45
N GLY A 226 8.67 -20.11 -16.28
CA GLY A 226 8.15 -21.05 -17.25
C GLY A 226 7.70 -20.29 -18.48
N SER A 227 8.58 -20.18 -19.47
CA SER A 227 8.16 -20.21 -20.87
C SER A 227 7.51 -21.57 -21.10
N ARG A 228 6.18 -21.58 -21.04
CA ARG A 228 5.34 -22.61 -21.65
C ARG A 228 4.53 -21.97 -22.76
#